data_AF-A0A4Y8ZY78-F1
#
_entry.id   AF-A0A4Y8ZY78-F1
#
_cell.length_a   1.000
_cell.length_b   1.000
_cell.length_c   1.000
_cell.angle_alpha   90.00
_cell.angle_beta   90.00
_cell.angle_gamma   90.00
#
_symmetry.space_group_name_H-M   'P 1'
#
loop_
_entity.id
_entity.type
_entity.pdbx_description
1 polymer ?
#
loop_
_entity_poly.entity_id
_entity_poly.type
_entity_poly.pdbx_seq_one_letter_code
_entity_poly.pdbx_strand_id
1 'polypeptide(L)' 'MIAGHATSISLEPVFWDALRDAAEMERVPLNALVARIDAARVEASDPANLASAIRVWLFERARSQD' A
#
# COMPACT_ATOMS: atom_id res chain seq x y z
N MET A 1 -11.18 -8.40 -12.65
CA MET A 1 -10.64 -9.56 -11.92
C MET A 1 -9.87 -9.02 -10.72
N ILE A 2 -10.61 -8.81 -9.65
CA ILE A 2 -10.20 -8.46 -8.28
C ILE A 2 -11.17 -9.31 -7.45
N ALA A 3 -10.68 -9.97 -6.40
CA ALA A 3 -11.26 -11.13 -5.70
C ALA A 3 -10.89 -12.49 -6.32
N GLY A 4 -9.97 -13.22 -5.68
CA GLY A 4 -9.77 -14.67 -5.89
C GLY A 4 -8.34 -15.12 -6.18
N HIS A 5 -7.49 -14.27 -6.76
CA HIS A 5 -6.05 -14.53 -6.81
C HIS A 5 -5.38 -13.26 -6.34
N ALA A 6 -5.01 -13.22 -5.05
CA ALA A 6 -4.02 -12.26 -4.62
C ALA A 6 -2.83 -12.48 -5.55
N THR A 7 -2.48 -11.48 -6.37
CA THR A 7 -1.08 -11.28 -6.69
C THR A 7 -0.39 -11.34 -5.33
N SER A 8 0.37 -12.42 -5.07
CA SER A 8 0.88 -12.69 -3.72
C SER A 8 1.85 -11.58 -3.35
N ILE A 9 1.35 -10.54 -2.68
CA ILE A 9 2.18 -9.45 -2.18
C ILE A 9 2.90 -10.01 -0.96
N SER A 10 4.18 -10.35 -1.14
CA SER A 10 5.06 -10.70 -0.03
C SER A 10 5.45 -9.43 0.70
N LEU A 11 4.85 -9.23 1.88
CA LEU A 11 5.06 -8.09 2.75
C LEU A 11 5.30 -8.58 4.17
N GLU A 12 6.23 -7.95 4.87
CA GLU A 12 6.54 -8.26 6.25
C GLU A 12 5.35 -7.91 7.17
N PRO A 13 5.10 -8.67 8.26
CA PRO A 13 3.94 -8.45 9.12
C PRO A 13 3.79 -7.01 9.61
N VAL A 14 4.90 -6.35 9.96
CA VAL A 14 4.91 -4.96 10.43
C VAL A 14 4.32 -3.98 9.41
N PHE A 15 4.54 -4.20 8.11
CA PHE A 15 3.96 -3.35 7.08
C PHE A 15 2.48 -3.67 6.85
N TRP A 16 2.05 -4.92 7.07
CA TRP A 16 0.64 -5.26 7.04
C TRP A 16 -0.15 -4.61 8.18
N ASP A 17 0.44 -4.56 9.38
CA ASP A 17 -0.14 -3.83 10.52
C ASP A 17 -0.26 -2.34 10.21
N ALA A 18 0.83 -1.70 9.77
CA ALA A 18 0.82 -0.27 9.43
C ALA A 18 -0.15 0.07 8.28
N LEU A 19 -0.32 -0.82 7.30
CA LEU A 19 -1.32 -0.68 6.24
C LEU A 19 -2.75 -0.72 6.78
N ARG A 20 -3.04 -1.61 7.74
CA ARG A 20 -4.35 -1.68 8.40
C ARG A 20 -4.62 -0.40 9.19
N ASP A 21 -3.66 0.04 9.98
CA ASP A 21 -3.78 1.27 10.77
C ASP A 21 -4.03 2.48 9.86
N ALA A 22 -3.29 2.59 8.75
CA ALA A 22 -3.49 3.66 7.78
C ALA A 22 -4.88 3.61 7.13
N ALA A 23 -5.36 2.43 6.74
CA ALA A 23 -6.69 2.25 6.17
C ALA A 23 -7.80 2.64 7.16
N GLU A 24 -7.65 2.26 8.43
CA GLU A 24 -8.58 2.63 9.52
C GLU A 24 -8.59 4.14 9.78
N MET A 25 -7.41 4.76 9.88
CA MET A 25 -7.28 6.22 10.07
C MET A 25 -7.91 7.01 8.91
N GLU A 26 -7.74 6.54 7.67
CA GLU A 26 -8.33 7.16 6.49
C GLU A 26 -9.81 6.78 6.26
N ARG A 27 -10.35 5.85 7.06
CA ARG A 27 -11.72 5.30 6.93
C ARG A 27 -12.00 4.74 5.54
N VAL A 28 -11.04 4.02 4.97
CA VAL A 28 -11.16 3.34 3.68
C VAL A 28 -10.88 1.84 3.83
N PRO A 29 -11.50 0.99 2.99
CA PRO A 29 -11.14 -0.43 2.95
C PRO A 29 -9.65 -0.64 2.61
N LEU A 30 -8.98 -1.60 3.25
CA LEU A 30 -7.57 -1.91 3.01
C LEU A 30 -7.27 -2.18 1.53
N ASN A 31 -8.15 -2.91 0.84
CA ASN A 31 -7.99 -3.16 -0.59
C ASN A 31 -8.11 -1.89 -1.45
N ALA A 32 -8.91 -0.91 -1.04
CA ALA A 32 -9.01 0.38 -1.71
C ALA A 32 -7.73 1.20 -1.50
N LEU A 33 -7.15 1.17 -0.30
CA LEU A 33 -5.85 1.80 -0.04
C LEU A 33 -4.75 1.18 -0.90
N VAL A 34 -4.67 -0.16 -0.95
CA VAL A 34 -3.70 -0.88 -1.78
C VAL A 34 -3.90 -0.54 -3.26
N ALA A 35 -5.14 -0.51 -3.76
CA ALA A 35 -5.44 -0.13 -5.14
C ALA A 35 -5.04 1.32 -5.46
N ARG A 36 -5.19 2.25 -4.51
CA ARG A 36 -4.76 3.64 -4.67
C ARG A 36 -3.24 3.76 -4.77
N ILE A 37 -2.50 3.02 -3.93
CA ILE A 37 -1.03 2.94 -4.00
C ILE A 37 -0.60 2.30 -5.33
N ASP A 38 -1.30 1.25 -5.77
CA ASP A 38 -1.06 0.58 -7.04
C ASP A 38 -1.27 1.49 -8.26
N ALA A 39 -2.32 2.31 -8.25
CA ALA A 39 -2.56 3.30 -9.29
C ALA A 39 -1.45 4.37 -9.31
N ALA A 40 -1.13 4.94 -8.14
CA ALA A 40 -0.12 5.99 -8.03
C ALA A 40 1.28 5.52 -8.49
N ARG A 41 1.68 4.28 -8.17
CA ARG A 41 3.00 3.76 -8.59
C ARG A 41 3.10 3.55 -10.11
N VAL A 42 1.99 3.26 -10.80
CA VAL A 42 1.98 2.97 -12.25
C VAL A 42 2.14 4.25 -13.07
N GLU A 43 1.80 5.40 -12.52
CA GLU A 43 2.00 6.72 -13.15
C GLU A 43 3.47 7.18 -13.15
N ALA A 44 4.33 6.54 -12.36
CA ALA A 44 5.76 6.87 -12.31
C ALA A 44 6.49 6.40 -13.59
N SER A 45 7.50 7.18 -14.01
CA SER A 45 8.32 6.85 -15.20
C SER A 45 9.03 5.50 -15.11
N ASP A 46 9.35 5.05 -13.89
CA ASP A 46 9.88 3.72 -13.59
C ASP A 46 9.09 3.11 -12.42
N PRO A 47 7.99 2.38 -12.70
CA PRO A 47 7.06 1.93 -11.68
C PRO A 47 7.63 0.77 -10.86
N ALA A 48 7.81 0.98 -9.56
CA ALA A 48 8.21 -0.07 -8.64
C ALA A 48 7.16 -1.20 -8.55
N ASN A 49 7.57 -2.38 -8.08
CA ASN A 49 6.62 -3.44 -7.71
C ASN A 49 5.74 -2.97 -6.53
N LEU A 50 4.54 -3.55 -6.40
CA LEU A 50 3.55 -3.13 -5.40
C LEU A 50 4.05 -3.24 -3.95
N ALA A 51 4.82 -4.28 -3.62
CA ALA A 51 5.36 -4.44 -2.26
C ALA A 51 6.36 -3.31 -1.92
N SER A 52 7.25 -2.95 -2.85
CA SER A 52 8.17 -1.82 -2.67
C SER A 52 7.42 -0.48 -2.57
N ALA A 53 6.42 -0.26 -3.43
CA ALA A 53 5.60 0.95 -3.39
C ALA A 53 4.86 1.11 -2.05
N ILE A 54 4.30 0.03 -1.50
CA ILE A 54 3.67 0.01 -0.18
C ILE A 54 4.65 0.44 0.92
N ARG A 55 5.87 -0.13 0.94
CA ARG A 55 6.87 0.19 1.97
C ARG A 55 7.26 1.67 1.93
N VAL A 56 7.49 2.20 0.73
CA VAL A 56 7.83 3.63 0.55
C VAL A 56 6.68 4.52 0.99
N TRP A 57 5.45 4.22 0.55
CA TRP A 57 4.27 5.00 0.92
C TRP A 57 4.05 5.06 2.43
N LEU A 58 4.19 3.92 3.12
CA LEU A 58 4.09 3.85 4.59
C LEU A 58 5.18 4.68 5.28
N PHE A 59 6.41 4.63 4.76
CA PHE A 59 7.53 5.40 5.30
C PHE A 59 7.33 6.91 5.13
N GLU A 60 6.92 7.36 3.95
CA GLU A 60 6.63 8.78 3.66
C GLU A 60 5.46 9.29 4.50
N ARG A 61 4.41 8.47 4.64
CA ARG A 61 3.28 8.76 5.52
C ARG A 61 3.72 8.94 6.96
N ALA A 62 4.51 8.03 7.50
CA ALA A 62 5.01 8.12 8.88
C ALA A 62 5.86 9.38 9.09
N ARG A 63 6.75 9.71 8.13
CA ARG A 63 7.57 10.93 8.16
C ARG A 63 6.78 12.23 8.10
N SER A 64 5.56 12.21 7.57
CA SER A 64 4.71 13.39 7.44
C SER A 64 3.78 13.57 8.65
N GLN A 65 3.77 12.61 9.57
CA GLN A 65 2.99 12.66 10.82
C GLN A 65 3.84 13.17 12.00
N ASP A 66 5.15 13.35 11.80
CA ASP A 66 6.12 14.00 12.71
C ASP A 66 6.26 15.50 12.40
#